data_AF-A0A1U8PPX9-F1
#
_entry.id   AF-A0A1U8PPX9-F1
#
_cell.length_a   1.000
_cell.length_b   1.000
_cell.length_c   1.000
_cell.angle_alpha   90.00
_cell.angle_beta   90.00
_cell.angle_gamma   90.00
#
_symmetry.space_group_name_H-M   'P 1'
#
loop_
_entity.id
_entity.type
_entity.pdbx_description
1 polymer ?
#
loop_
_entity_poly.entity_id
_entity_poly.type
_entity_poly.pdbx_seq_one_letter_code
_entity_poly.pdbx_strand_id
1 'polypeptide(L)'
;MASTALNLLLSCAKAIEDGDLKRADAFLHNILILADERPYSYQSKVVKYFADALVRRAYGLHPASSYFSFPVDPALYYHYNSYHINGVIKEVIYDALLGNRRLHLIDFSIQYYGFEGSVLRTLPNFFGYPLPVRVSYILPPFLKEYVEFSRQMEFLTKDAEEVDVKLEDELKVYGNSLAEVDECEIDFKRRKDDEMVVGY
;
A
#
# COMPACT_ATOMS: atom_id res chain seq x y z
N MET A 1 14.47 11.14 -26.02
CA MET A 1 15.45 11.35 -24.93
C MET A 1 15.06 10.66 -23.63
N ALA A 2 13.82 10.80 -23.11
CA ALA A 2 13.35 10.01 -21.97
C ALA A 2 13.48 8.49 -22.19
N SER A 3 13.16 8.05 -23.41
CA SER A 3 13.34 6.69 -23.92
C SER A 3 14.77 6.14 -23.82
N THR A 4 15.80 6.99 -23.94
CA THR A 4 17.20 6.52 -24.04
C THR A 4 17.72 5.98 -22.70
N ALA A 5 17.52 6.68 -21.58
CA ALA A 5 17.96 6.17 -20.28
C ALA A 5 17.11 4.98 -19.79
N LEU A 6 15.81 4.93 -20.15
CA LEU A 6 14.97 3.78 -19.87
C LEU A 6 15.43 2.54 -20.66
N ASN A 7 15.79 2.71 -21.93
CA ASN A 7 16.37 1.63 -22.74
C ASN A 7 17.72 1.15 -22.19
N LEU A 8 18.53 2.07 -21.64
CA LEU A 8 19.78 1.71 -20.98
C LEU A 8 19.54 0.97 -19.66
N LEU A 9 18.53 1.34 -18.86
CA LEU A 9 18.13 0.57 -17.68
C LEU A 9 17.74 -0.86 -18.05
N LEU A 10 16.95 -1.04 -19.11
CA LEU A 10 16.60 -2.37 -19.62
C LEU A 10 17.84 -3.14 -20.10
N SER A 11 18.77 -2.48 -20.79
CA SER A 11 20.01 -3.09 -21.28
C SER A 11 20.94 -3.47 -20.12
N CYS A 12 20.98 -2.66 -19.07
CA CYS A 12 21.69 -2.94 -17.82
C CYS A 12 21.09 -4.14 -17.10
N ALA A 13 19.76 -4.20 -16.97
CA ALA A 13 19.09 -5.33 -16.34
C ALA A 13 19.39 -6.65 -17.06
N LYS A 14 19.39 -6.65 -18.39
CA LYS A 14 19.78 -7.82 -19.21
C LYS A 14 21.24 -8.21 -18.98
N ALA A 15 22.16 -7.24 -18.97
CA ALA A 15 23.57 -7.53 -18.70
C ALA A 15 23.79 -8.15 -17.30
N ILE A 16 23.02 -7.70 -16.29
CA ILE A 16 23.05 -8.30 -14.94
C ILE A 16 22.48 -9.73 -14.96
N GLU A 17 21.37 -9.96 -15.67
CA GLU A 17 20.78 -11.30 -15.86
C GLU A 17 21.76 -12.27 -16.54
N ASP A 18 22.48 -11.79 -17.55
CA ASP A 18 23.52 -12.55 -18.28
C ASP A 18 24.82 -12.74 -17.47
N GLY A 19 24.94 -12.13 -16.28
CA GLY A 19 26.14 -12.16 -15.45
C GLY A 19 27.30 -11.27 -15.94
N ASP A 20 27.06 -10.43 -16.94
CA ASP A 20 28.05 -9.50 -17.51
C ASP A 20 28.08 -8.18 -16.72
N LEU A 21 28.68 -8.23 -15.52
CA LEU A 21 28.81 -7.08 -14.63
C LEU A 21 29.61 -5.93 -15.26
N LYS A 22 30.61 -6.24 -16.10
CA LYS A 22 31.42 -5.23 -16.78
C LYS A 22 30.56 -4.38 -17.74
N ARG A 23 29.67 -5.04 -18.49
CA ARG A 23 28.75 -4.35 -19.39
C ARG A 23 27.64 -3.64 -18.62
N ALA A 24 27.17 -4.22 -17.51
CA ALA A 24 26.23 -3.55 -16.61
C ALA A 24 26.80 -2.23 -16.06
N ASP A 25 28.04 -2.22 -15.58
CA ASP A 25 28.72 -1.02 -15.07
C ASP A 25 28.85 0.07 -16.15
N ALA A 26 29.18 -0.32 -17.37
CA ALA A 26 29.26 0.62 -18.50
C ALA A 26 27.89 1.26 -18.79
N PHE A 27 26.81 0.48 -18.72
CA PHE A 27 25.46 1.03 -18.85
C PHE A 27 25.08 1.93 -17.69
N LEU A 28 25.36 1.54 -16.44
CA LEU A 28 25.11 2.35 -15.24
C LEU A 28 25.83 3.70 -15.29
N HIS A 29 27.09 3.71 -15.71
CA HIS A 29 27.85 4.95 -15.87
C HIS A 29 27.16 5.92 -16.85
N ASN A 30 26.75 5.42 -18.02
CA ASN A 30 26.02 6.23 -19.01
C ASN A 30 24.66 6.69 -18.49
N ILE A 31 23.96 5.86 -17.72
CA ILE A 31 22.67 6.20 -17.10
C ILE A 31 22.83 7.38 -16.12
N LEU A 32 23.88 7.39 -15.30
CA LEU A 32 24.13 8.46 -14.33
C LEU A 32 24.42 9.80 -15.01
N ILE A 33 25.28 9.82 -16.04
CA ILE A 33 25.55 11.01 -16.85
C ILE A 33 24.24 11.56 -17.42
N LEU A 34 23.45 10.70 -18.07
CA LEU A 34 22.17 11.09 -18.67
C LEU A 34 21.10 11.48 -17.65
N ALA A 35 21.24 11.09 -16.38
CA ALA A 35 20.32 11.48 -15.32
C ALA A 35 20.67 12.87 -14.76
N ASP A 36 21.95 13.24 -14.72
CA ASP A 36 22.42 14.56 -14.26
C ASP A 36 22.21 15.66 -15.30
N GLU A 37 22.25 15.32 -16.59
CA GLU A 37 22.00 16.27 -17.70
C GLU A 37 20.52 16.64 -17.89
N ARG A 38 19.59 16.06 -17.11
CA ARG A 38 18.15 16.22 -17.35
C ARG A 38 17.57 17.48 -16.70
N PRO A 39 16.83 18.31 -17.47
CA PRO A 39 16.15 19.50 -16.93
C PRO A 39 14.90 19.17 -16.10
N TYR A 40 14.31 17.98 -16.27
CA TYR A 40 13.09 17.57 -15.57
C TYR A 40 13.40 16.63 -14.39
N SER A 41 13.19 17.14 -13.19
CA SER A 41 13.54 16.48 -11.91
C SER A 41 12.88 15.12 -11.71
N TYR A 42 11.63 14.93 -12.13
CA TYR A 42 10.90 13.67 -11.90
C TYR A 42 11.45 12.48 -12.70
N GLN A 43 11.78 12.69 -13.98
CA GLN A 43 12.32 11.60 -14.81
C GLN A 43 13.74 11.24 -14.41
N SER A 44 14.55 12.23 -14.00
CA SER A 44 15.89 11.99 -13.45
C SER A 44 15.81 11.14 -12.17
N LYS A 45 14.87 11.44 -11.27
CA LYS A 45 14.65 10.67 -10.04
C LYS A 45 14.34 9.20 -10.32
N VAL A 46 13.36 8.91 -11.19
CA VAL A 46 13.00 7.53 -11.54
C VAL A 46 14.23 6.77 -12.04
N VAL A 47 14.97 7.35 -12.99
CA VAL A 47 16.15 6.70 -13.56
C VAL A 47 17.21 6.42 -12.49
N LYS A 48 17.46 7.36 -11.57
CA LYS A 48 18.41 7.19 -10.47
C LYS A 48 18.00 6.09 -9.49
N TYR A 49 16.73 6.01 -9.11
CA TYR A 49 16.24 4.95 -8.20
C TYR A 49 16.36 3.56 -8.83
N PHE A 50 16.02 3.41 -10.11
CA PHE A 50 16.18 2.13 -10.80
C PHE A 50 17.66 1.75 -10.97
N ALA A 51 18.54 2.71 -11.26
CA ALA A 51 19.98 2.46 -11.34
C ALA A 51 20.55 1.98 -9.99
N ASP A 52 20.19 2.64 -8.88
CA ASP A 52 20.59 2.22 -7.52
C ASP A 52 20.11 0.79 -7.20
N ALA A 53 18.85 0.48 -7.51
CA ALA A 53 18.31 -0.87 -7.31
C ALA A 53 19.05 -1.95 -8.14
N LEU A 54 19.43 -1.63 -9.38
CA LEU A 54 20.20 -2.54 -10.24
C LEU A 54 21.62 -2.77 -9.71
N VAL A 55 22.32 -1.74 -9.25
CA VAL A 55 23.63 -1.87 -8.58
C VAL A 55 23.51 -2.76 -7.36
N ARG A 56 22.51 -2.50 -6.50
CA ARG A 56 22.30 -3.29 -5.29
C ARG A 56 22.09 -4.77 -5.60
N ARG A 57 21.26 -5.07 -6.61
CA ARG A 57 21.04 -6.44 -7.07
C ARG A 57 22.31 -7.08 -7.64
N ALA A 58 23.01 -6.38 -8.53
CA ALA A 58 24.18 -6.88 -9.23
C ALA A 58 25.33 -7.28 -8.28
N TYR A 59 25.47 -6.53 -7.18
CA TYR A 59 26.56 -6.69 -6.23
C TYR A 59 26.13 -7.34 -4.90
N GLY A 60 24.90 -7.86 -4.81
CA GLY A 60 24.39 -8.47 -3.58
C GLY A 60 24.34 -7.49 -2.39
N LEU A 61 24.22 -6.19 -2.66
CA LEU A 61 24.07 -5.18 -1.64
C LEU A 61 22.64 -5.22 -1.13
N HIS A 62 22.41 -6.03 -0.11
CA HIS A 62 21.14 -6.01 0.60
C HIS A 62 20.94 -4.65 1.29
N PRO A 63 19.69 -4.16 1.44
CA PRO A 63 19.45 -3.04 2.33
C PRO A 63 20.07 -3.37 3.70
N ALA A 64 20.59 -2.36 4.39
CA ALA A 64 21.23 -2.53 5.71
C ALA A 64 20.28 -3.15 6.76
N SER A 65 19.00 -3.29 6.44
CA SER A 65 17.94 -3.82 7.28
C SER A 65 16.89 -4.50 6.40
N SER A 66 16.33 -5.63 6.90
CA SER A 66 15.13 -6.29 6.34
C SER A 66 13.88 -5.45 6.48
N TYR A 67 13.88 -4.48 7.39
CA TYR A 67 12.92 -3.39 7.41
C TYR A 67 13.38 -2.38 6.37
N PHE A 68 12.48 -2.00 5.47
CA PHE A 68 12.72 -0.84 4.62
C PHE A 68 13.02 0.36 5.52
N SER A 69 14.30 0.65 5.75
CA SER A 69 14.73 1.86 6.44
C SER A 69 14.58 2.99 5.43
N PHE A 70 13.34 3.41 5.20
CA PHE A 70 13.08 4.56 4.38
C PHE A 70 13.73 5.76 5.08
N PRO A 71 14.63 6.50 4.41
CA PRO A 71 15.31 7.66 5.01
C PRO A 71 14.36 8.84 5.28
N VAL A 72 13.08 8.67 4.94
CA VAL A 72 11.98 9.62 4.99
C VAL A 72 10.72 8.85 5.34
N ASP A 73 9.70 9.52 5.86
CA ASP A 73 8.42 8.90 6.18
C ASP A 73 7.87 8.15 4.94
N PRO A 74 7.76 6.81 4.99
CA PRO A 74 7.25 6.03 3.87
C PRO A 74 5.78 6.29 3.59
N ALA A 75 5.00 6.80 4.55
CA ALA A 75 3.59 7.10 4.35
C ALA A 75 3.36 8.07 3.17
N LEU A 76 4.34 8.93 2.88
CA LEU A 76 4.37 9.81 1.69
C LEU A 76 4.33 9.05 0.36
N TYR A 77 4.89 7.83 0.31
CA TYR A 77 5.10 7.06 -0.92
C TYR A 77 4.06 5.95 -1.12
N TYR A 78 3.36 5.56 -0.06
CA TYR A 78 2.30 4.54 -0.11
C TYR A 78 0.95 5.09 -0.59
N HIS A 79 0.87 6.37 -0.99
CA HIS A 79 -0.39 6.94 -1.43
C HIS A 79 -0.26 7.83 -2.68
N TYR A 80 -0.19 7.18 -3.84
CA TYR A 80 -0.82 7.73 -5.02
C TYR A 80 -1.85 6.70 -5.47
N ASN A 81 -3.13 7.00 -5.25
CA ASN A 81 -4.25 6.49 -6.05
C ASN A 81 -5.05 5.26 -5.57
N SER A 82 -5.59 5.21 -4.34
CA SER A 82 -6.49 4.08 -3.98
C SER A 82 -7.59 4.35 -2.94
N TYR A 83 -8.36 5.43 -3.07
CA TYR A 83 -9.75 5.46 -2.53
C TYR A 83 -10.81 5.46 -3.63
N HIS A 84 -10.42 5.05 -4.83
CA HIS A 84 -11.38 4.49 -5.76
C HIS A 84 -11.43 3.00 -5.45
N ILE A 85 -12.45 2.59 -4.69
CA ILE A 85 -12.94 1.22 -4.82
C ILE A 85 -13.04 0.95 -6.32
N ASN A 86 -12.26 -0.01 -6.83
CA ASN A 86 -12.42 -0.39 -8.21
C ASN A 86 -13.83 -1.02 -8.37
N GLY A 87 -14.37 -1.04 -9.59
CA GLY A 87 -15.74 -1.52 -9.81
C GLY A 87 -16.00 -2.90 -9.20
N VAL A 88 -14.99 -3.76 -9.17
CA VAL A 88 -15.06 -5.13 -8.62
C VAL A 88 -15.31 -5.12 -7.11
N ILE A 89 -14.55 -4.33 -6.34
CA ILE A 89 -14.76 -4.25 -4.88
C ILE A 89 -16.13 -3.64 -4.57
N LYS A 90 -16.62 -2.71 -5.40
CA LYS A 90 -17.95 -2.11 -5.24
C LYS A 90 -19.06 -3.14 -5.42
N GLU A 91 -18.94 -3.99 -6.44
CA GLU A 91 -19.90 -5.06 -6.72
C GLU A 91 -19.88 -6.12 -5.62
N VAL A 92 -18.69 -6.54 -5.17
CA VAL A 92 -18.56 -7.49 -4.04
C VAL A 92 -19.21 -6.92 -2.77
N ILE A 93 -18.97 -5.65 -2.47
CA ILE A 93 -19.62 -4.99 -1.34
C ILE A 93 -21.13 -4.91 -1.57
N TYR A 94 -21.60 -4.52 -2.75
CA TYR A 94 -23.04 -4.49 -3.07
C TYR A 94 -23.73 -5.85 -2.88
N ASP A 95 -23.10 -6.92 -3.36
CA ASP A 95 -23.56 -8.29 -3.18
C ASP A 95 -23.55 -8.71 -1.71
N ALA A 96 -22.53 -8.29 -0.95
CA ALA A 96 -22.50 -8.43 0.51
C ALA A 96 -23.77 -7.86 1.13
N LEU A 97 -24.16 -6.68 0.69
CA LEU A 97 -25.20 -5.89 1.34
C LEU A 97 -26.61 -6.39 0.99
N LEU A 98 -26.75 -7.11 -0.13
CA LEU A 98 -28.00 -7.75 -0.52
C LEU A 98 -28.30 -9.03 0.29
N GLY A 99 -27.26 -9.75 0.75
CA GLY A 99 -27.42 -11.06 1.42
C GLY A 99 -26.93 -11.12 2.87
N ASN A 100 -25.88 -10.37 3.20
CA ASN A 100 -25.21 -10.36 4.49
C ASN A 100 -25.54 -9.05 5.22
N ARG A 101 -25.99 -9.19 6.46
CA ARG A 101 -26.41 -8.03 7.26
C ARG A 101 -25.25 -7.40 8.04
N ARG A 102 -24.03 -7.94 7.93
CA ARG A 102 -22.85 -7.51 8.67
C ARG A 102 -21.62 -7.57 7.79
N LEU A 103 -20.73 -6.59 7.92
CA LEU A 103 -19.52 -6.50 7.11
C LEU A 103 -18.28 -6.39 8.00
N HIS A 104 -17.23 -7.11 7.64
CA HIS A 104 -15.90 -6.97 8.22
C HIS A 104 -14.91 -6.53 7.15
N LEU A 105 -14.38 -5.32 7.31
CA LEU A 105 -13.38 -4.75 6.43
C LEU A 105 -11.98 -4.97 7.01
N ILE A 106 -11.09 -5.58 6.24
CA ILE A 106 -9.67 -5.72 6.57
C ILE A 106 -8.90 -4.73 5.69
N ASP A 107 -8.40 -3.65 6.27
CA ASP A 107 -7.75 -2.53 5.58
C ASP A 107 -6.23 -2.63 5.71
N PHE A 108 -5.53 -2.72 4.57
CA PHE A 108 -4.08 -2.67 4.46
C PHE A 108 -3.55 -1.28 4.09
N SER A 109 -4.43 -0.30 3.91
CA SER A 109 -4.05 1.03 3.47
C SER A 109 -3.32 1.82 4.56
N ILE A 110 -2.28 2.53 4.13
CA ILE A 110 -1.46 3.38 4.99
C ILE A 110 -1.93 4.81 4.78
N GLN A 111 -2.54 5.41 5.81
CA GLN A 111 -2.99 6.80 5.70
C GLN A 111 -1.80 7.76 5.71
N TYR A 112 -1.79 8.65 4.72
CA TYR A 112 -0.82 9.73 4.58
C TYR A 112 -1.23 10.99 5.37
N TYR A 113 -0.25 11.78 5.80
CA TYR A 113 -0.43 13.08 6.45
C TYR A 113 -1.14 14.07 5.52
N GLY A 114 -2.46 14.20 5.65
CA GLY A 114 -3.29 15.10 4.84
C GLY A 114 -4.47 14.43 4.15
N PHE A 115 -4.64 13.11 4.29
CA PHE A 115 -5.90 12.46 3.95
C PHE A 115 -6.89 12.60 5.11
N GLU A 116 -8.13 12.98 4.79
CA GLU A 116 -9.23 13.13 5.74
C GLU A 116 -10.32 12.10 5.41
N GLY A 117 -10.17 10.88 5.90
CA GLY A 117 -11.17 9.83 5.71
C GLY A 117 -10.70 8.42 6.09
N SER A 118 -11.61 7.47 5.95
CA SER A 118 -11.45 6.06 6.28
C SER A 118 -11.98 5.16 5.15
N VAL A 119 -11.71 3.85 5.27
CA VAL A 119 -12.25 2.83 4.36
C VAL A 119 -13.79 2.87 4.26
N LEU A 120 -14.51 3.41 5.26
CA LEU A 120 -15.97 3.49 5.23
C LEU A 120 -16.51 4.44 4.15
N ARG A 121 -15.76 5.48 3.76
CA ARG A 121 -16.16 6.39 2.65
C ARG A 121 -16.31 5.68 1.32
N THR A 122 -15.79 4.47 1.23
CA THR A 122 -15.88 3.65 0.03
C THR A 122 -17.21 2.87 -0.05
N LEU A 123 -17.90 2.71 1.08
CA LEU A 123 -19.20 2.03 1.14
C LEU A 123 -20.29 2.87 0.45
N PRO A 124 -21.27 2.23 -0.21
CA PRO A 124 -22.44 2.94 -0.71
C PRO A 124 -23.27 3.47 0.46
N ASN A 125 -23.91 4.63 0.28
CA ASN A 125 -24.88 5.12 1.27
C ASN A 125 -26.06 4.16 1.38
N PHE A 126 -26.42 3.80 2.62
CA PHE A 126 -27.55 2.93 2.90
C PHE A 126 -28.80 3.75 3.23
N PHE A 127 -29.95 3.23 2.81
CA PHE A 127 -31.25 3.71 3.23
C PHE A 127 -31.89 2.61 4.07
N GLY A 128 -31.93 2.76 5.40
CA GLY A 128 -32.55 1.76 6.26
C GLY A 128 -31.97 1.73 7.67
N TYR A 129 -31.73 0.53 8.19
CA TYR A 129 -31.03 0.35 9.45
C TYR A 129 -29.52 0.46 9.24
N PRO A 130 -28.78 1.07 10.18
CA PRO A 130 -27.34 1.21 10.05
C PRO A 130 -26.67 -0.15 9.88
N LEU A 131 -25.82 -0.26 8.86
CA LEU A 131 -25.07 -1.49 8.59
C LEU A 131 -24.06 -1.71 9.72
N PRO A 132 -24.11 -2.84 10.44
CA PRO A 132 -23.05 -3.23 11.37
C PRO A 132 -21.76 -3.52 10.62
N VAL A 133 -20.71 -2.75 10.93
CA VAL A 133 -19.39 -2.88 10.32
C VAL A 133 -18.33 -3.03 11.40
N ARG A 134 -17.44 -3.99 11.20
CA ARG A 134 -16.19 -4.15 11.93
C ARG A 134 -15.03 -3.78 11.01
N VAL A 135 -14.02 -3.11 11.53
CA VAL A 135 -12.84 -2.73 10.74
C VAL A 135 -11.57 -3.27 11.39
N SER A 136 -10.68 -3.84 10.60
CA SER A 136 -9.38 -4.31 11.08
C SER A 136 -8.26 -3.80 10.22
N TYR A 137 -7.25 -3.19 10.84
CA TYR A 137 -6.10 -2.62 10.16
C TYR A 137 -4.91 -3.57 10.28
N ILE A 138 -4.29 -3.89 9.13
CA ILE A 138 -3.03 -4.62 9.09
C ILE A 138 -1.95 -3.70 8.54
N LEU A 139 -1.02 -3.30 9.40
CA LEU A 139 0.02 -2.35 9.07
C LEU A 139 1.41 -3.01 9.17
N PRO A 140 2.34 -2.73 8.25
CA PRO A 140 3.73 -3.15 8.44
C PRO A 140 4.32 -2.64 9.77
N PRO A 141 5.12 -3.44 10.51
CA PRO A 141 5.68 -3.05 11.80
C PRO A 141 6.50 -1.76 11.79
N PHE A 142 7.16 -1.44 10.67
CA PHE A 142 7.93 -0.20 10.54
C PHE A 142 7.06 1.06 10.64
N LEU A 143 5.75 0.96 10.46
CA LEU A 143 4.81 2.08 10.58
C LEU A 143 4.38 2.40 12.00
N LYS A 144 4.79 1.57 12.98
CA LYS A 144 4.39 1.74 14.38
C LYS A 144 4.73 3.12 14.94
N GLU A 145 5.82 3.73 14.45
CA GLU A 145 6.29 5.05 14.89
C GLU A 145 5.73 6.21 14.05
N TYR A 146 5.13 5.93 12.89
CA TYR A 146 4.66 6.94 11.95
C TYR A 146 3.13 7.08 11.92
N VAL A 147 2.39 6.05 12.33
CA VAL A 147 0.92 6.04 12.26
C VAL A 147 0.30 6.44 13.59
N GLU A 148 -0.35 7.60 13.59
CA GLU A 148 -1.20 8.06 14.69
C GLU A 148 -2.59 7.41 14.60
N PHE A 149 -2.77 6.26 15.24
CA PHE A 149 -4.02 5.50 15.15
C PHE A 149 -5.23 6.21 15.77
N SER A 150 -5.03 7.07 16.77
CA SER A 150 -6.10 7.91 17.33
C SER A 150 -6.76 8.79 16.26
N ARG A 151 -5.95 9.40 15.40
CA ARG A 151 -6.43 10.22 14.29
C ARG A 151 -7.17 9.40 13.24
N GLN A 152 -6.72 8.17 12.97
CA GLN A 152 -7.46 7.25 12.10
C GLN A 152 -8.83 6.91 12.68
N MET A 153 -8.91 6.74 14.01
CA MET A 153 -10.16 6.46 14.71
C MET A 153 -11.15 7.64 14.65
N GLU A 154 -10.64 8.87 14.73
CA GLU A 154 -11.46 10.08 14.55
C GLU A 154 -12.12 10.11 13.17
N PHE A 155 -11.34 9.81 12.11
CA PHE A 155 -11.89 9.72 10.75
C PHE A 155 -12.86 8.55 10.60
N LEU A 156 -12.54 7.38 11.14
CA LEU A 156 -13.41 6.21 11.08
C LEU A 156 -14.77 6.48 11.73
N THR A 157 -14.77 7.09 12.91
CA THR A 157 -16.00 7.43 13.65
C THR A 157 -16.83 8.45 12.89
N LYS A 158 -16.19 9.54 12.43
CA LYS A 158 -16.85 10.59 11.65
C LYS A 158 -17.48 10.03 10.37
N ASP A 159 -16.74 9.18 9.65
CA ASP A 159 -17.23 8.63 8.39
C ASP A 159 -18.35 7.61 8.60
N ALA A 160 -18.32 6.85 9.70
CA ALA A 160 -19.41 5.93 10.04
C ALA A 160 -20.74 6.67 10.23
N GLU A 161 -20.71 7.85 10.88
CA GLU A 161 -21.89 8.72 10.97
C GLU A 161 -22.32 9.24 9.60
N GLU A 162 -21.37 9.62 8.74
CA GLU A 162 -21.65 10.16 7.40
C GLU A 162 -22.30 9.12 6.46
N VAL A 163 -21.89 7.85 6.56
CA VAL A 163 -22.39 6.75 5.71
C VAL A 163 -23.47 5.87 6.37
N ASP A 164 -23.97 6.25 7.54
CA ASP A 164 -24.98 5.51 8.33
C ASP A 164 -24.59 4.07 8.65
N VAL A 165 -23.39 3.91 9.20
CA VAL A 165 -22.81 2.62 9.61
C VAL A 165 -22.74 2.53 11.13
N LYS A 166 -23.08 1.36 11.68
CA LYS A 166 -22.86 1.02 13.08
C LYS A 166 -21.51 0.33 13.24
N LEU A 167 -20.51 1.04 13.73
CA LEU A 167 -19.24 0.42 14.13
C LEU A 167 -19.45 -0.53 15.30
N GLU A 168 -18.96 -1.77 15.17
CA GLU A 168 -19.12 -2.81 16.20
C GLU A 168 -17.84 -3.13 16.96
N ASP A 169 -16.72 -3.26 16.25
CA ASP A 169 -15.41 -3.57 16.81
C ASP A 169 -14.33 -3.00 15.87
N GLU A 170 -13.16 -2.73 16.45
CA GLU A 170 -11.94 -2.47 15.70
C GLU A 170 -10.80 -3.39 16.14
N LEU A 171 -9.89 -3.69 15.21
CA LEU A 171 -8.64 -4.38 15.53
C LEU A 171 -7.49 -3.72 14.77
N LYS A 172 -6.35 -3.55 15.42
CA LYS A 172 -5.10 -3.16 14.77
C LYS A 172 -4.05 -4.22 15.02
N VAL A 173 -3.45 -4.73 13.94
CA VAL A 173 -2.32 -5.65 14.02
C VAL A 173 -1.16 -5.13 13.18
N TYR A 174 0.05 -5.37 13.67
CA TYR A 174 1.26 -5.10 12.92
C TYR A 174 1.85 -6.39 12.36
N GLY A 175 2.03 -6.46 11.05
CA GLY A 175 2.61 -7.60 10.34
C GLY A 175 2.97 -7.22 8.91
N ASN A 176 4.06 -7.77 8.37
CA ASN A 176 4.46 -7.52 6.99
C ASN A 176 3.66 -8.37 6.00
N SER A 177 2.96 -9.40 6.48
CA SER A 177 2.12 -10.27 5.69
C SER A 177 0.96 -10.82 6.53
N LEU A 178 -0.10 -11.28 5.87
CA LEU A 178 -1.20 -12.00 6.54
C LEU A 178 -0.70 -13.25 7.29
N ALA A 179 0.35 -13.91 6.79
CA ALA A 179 0.91 -15.09 7.44
C ALA A 179 1.66 -14.77 8.75
N GLU A 180 2.17 -13.55 8.92
CA GLU A 180 2.81 -13.12 10.17
C GLU A 180 1.78 -12.78 11.27
N VAL A 181 0.51 -12.63 10.87
CA VAL A 181 -0.61 -12.24 11.74
C VAL A 181 -1.31 -13.47 12.35
N ASP A 182 -0.68 -14.66 12.25
CA ASP A 182 -1.24 -16.00 12.54
C ASP A 182 -1.96 -16.10 13.91
N GLU A 183 -1.47 -15.43 14.96
CA GLU A 183 -2.11 -15.44 16.29
C GLU A 183 -3.43 -14.66 16.36
N CYS A 184 -3.65 -13.70 15.46
CA CYS A 184 -4.88 -12.93 15.37
C CYS A 184 -5.87 -13.48 14.32
N GLU A 185 -5.57 -14.60 13.66
CA GLU A 185 -6.41 -15.18 12.59
C GLU A 185 -7.88 -15.37 12.99
N ILE A 186 -8.16 -15.67 14.26
CA ILE A 186 -9.53 -15.83 14.76
C ILE A 186 -10.32 -14.52 14.61
N ASP A 187 -9.66 -13.39 14.78
CA ASP A 187 -10.29 -12.08 14.66
C ASP A 187 -10.45 -11.63 13.21
N PHE A 188 -9.70 -12.20 12.26
CA PHE A 188 -9.85 -11.92 10.83
C PHE A 188 -10.84 -12.83 10.12
N LYS A 189 -11.25 -13.92 10.78
CA LYS A 189 -12.26 -14.84 10.26
C LYS A 189 -13.67 -14.32 10.52
N ARG A 190 -14.59 -14.87 9.72
CA ARG A 190 -16.03 -14.76 9.92
C ARG A 190 -16.39 -15.23 11.33
N ARG A 191 -16.92 -14.34 12.16
CA ARG A 191 -17.42 -14.63 13.52
C ARG A 191 -18.88 -15.05 13.53
N LYS A 192 -19.67 -14.69 12.51
CA LYS A 192 -21.11 -15.01 12.41
C LYS A 192 -21.51 -15.44 11.01
N ASP A 193 -22.53 -16.29 10.92
CA ASP A 193 -23.06 -16.82 9.66
C ASP A 193 -23.73 -15.79 8.74
N ASP A 194 -23.90 -14.55 9.18
CA ASP A 194 -24.42 -13.42 8.42
C ASP A 194 -23.36 -12.33 8.15
N GLU A 195 -22.10 -12.56 8.53
CA GLU A 195 -20.98 -11.64 8.33
C GLU A 195 -20.26 -11.94 7.02
N MET A 196 -19.92 -10.90 6.25
CA MET A 196 -19.01 -11.01 5.11
C MET A 196 -17.67 -10.37 5.41
N VAL A 197 -16.57 -11.04 5.07
CA VAL A 197 -15.21 -10.50 5.25
C VAL A 197 -14.68 -10.03 3.89
N VAL A 198 -14.16 -8.79 3.85
CA VAL A 198 -13.61 -8.16 2.64
C VAL A 198 -12.24 -7.58 2.98
N GLY A 199 -11.21 -7.94 2.20
CA GLY A 199 -9.89 -7.33 2.27
C GLY A 199 -9.76 -6.15 1.31
N TYR A 200 -9.17 -5.05 1.78
CA TYR A 200 -8.97 -3.77 1.09
C TYR A 200 -7.50 -3.36 1.07
#